data_AF-A0A8S3II92-F1
#
_entry.id   AF-A0A8S3II92-F1
#
_cell.length_a   1.000
_cell.length_b   1.000
_cell.length_c   1.000
_cell.angle_alpha   90.00
_cell.angle_beta   90.00
_cell.angle_gamma   90.00
#
_symmetry.space_group_name_H-M   'P 1'
#
loop_
_entity.id
_entity.type
_entity.pdbx_description
1 polymer ?
#
loop_
_entity_poly.entity_id
_entity_poly.type
_entity_poly.pdbx_seq_one_letter_code
_entity_poly.pdbx_strand_id
1 'polypeptide(L)'
;LLRSSSKDDADVDSDELAGVISCLIDNTPVNIDAKTITPFKNVISSAGRLHEDNQTILIAIYGCWLPDHRLREYRYIMDQLFYYVYHKLEQLVTNDYVLIYFHGATPKHRTPDLKFLRKCYQMINFRLRKNLRSVYVVHPTRWLRTIIALSRPFFSKKFYHKINYLYTVAELQREFPHNNLSIPPIIEQ
;
A
#
# COMPACT_ATOMS: atom_id res chain seq x y z
N LEU A 1 -20.96 5.87 41.40
CA LEU A 1 -21.57 6.60 40.27
C LEU A 1 -20.79 6.27 39.01
N LEU A 2 -21.39 5.44 38.17
CA LEU A 2 -20.86 4.90 36.92
C LEU A 2 -20.97 5.93 35.78
N ARG A 3 -19.92 6.07 34.97
CA ARG A 3 -19.92 6.53 33.57
C ARG A 3 -18.56 6.14 32.96
N SER A 4 -18.50 5.00 32.27
CA SER A 4 -18.55 4.87 30.80
C SER A 4 -17.31 5.41 30.08
N SER A 5 -16.34 4.52 29.82
CA SER A 5 -15.34 4.63 28.75
C SER A 5 -15.22 3.20 28.18
N SER A 6 -16.01 2.89 27.15
CA SER A 6 -15.69 3.01 25.71
C SER A 6 -15.04 1.71 25.22
N LYS A 7 -15.86 0.99 24.46
CA LYS A 7 -15.86 -0.43 24.11
C LYS A 7 -14.95 -0.73 22.91
N ASP A 8 -13.89 0.05 22.71
CA ASP A 8 -13.21 0.17 21.41
C ASP A 8 -11.82 -0.51 21.33
N ASP A 9 -11.34 -1.10 22.43
CA ASP A 9 -9.99 -1.71 22.50
C ASP A 9 -9.99 -3.25 22.58
N ALA A 10 -11.14 -3.91 22.42
CA ALA A 10 -11.30 -5.36 22.64
C ALA A 10 -11.56 -6.19 21.37
N ASP A 11 -11.48 -5.58 20.18
CA ASP A 11 -11.72 -6.23 18.87
C ASP A 11 -10.41 -6.40 18.09
N VAL A 12 -9.30 -6.67 18.79
CA VAL A 12 -8.09 -7.25 18.17
C VAL A 12 -8.38 -8.74 17.89
N ASP A 13 -9.20 -8.88 16.86
CA ASP A 13 -9.53 -9.98 15.95
C ASP A 13 -9.29 -11.42 16.43
N SER A 14 -10.32 -12.01 17.04
CA SER A 14 -10.47 -13.46 17.21
C SER A 14 -10.31 -14.26 15.90
N ASP A 15 -10.51 -13.63 14.73
CA ASP A 15 -10.33 -14.27 13.42
C ASP A 15 -8.85 -14.45 13.06
N GLU A 16 -7.94 -13.56 13.49
CA GLU A 16 -6.51 -13.67 13.17
C GLU A 16 -5.87 -14.93 13.82
N LEU A 17 -6.40 -15.34 14.99
CA LEU A 17 -6.09 -16.60 15.66
C LEU A 17 -6.65 -17.83 14.92
N ALA A 18 -7.74 -17.69 14.17
CA ALA A 18 -8.31 -18.74 13.31
C ALA A 18 -7.60 -18.86 11.95
N GLY A 19 -6.68 -17.95 11.65
CA GLY A 19 -5.90 -17.94 10.40
C GLY A 19 -6.61 -17.27 9.23
N VAL A 20 -7.68 -16.52 9.47
CA VAL A 20 -8.43 -15.77 8.46
C VAL A 20 -8.61 -14.32 8.93
N ILE A 21 -8.60 -13.34 8.05
CA ILE A 21 -9.01 -11.96 8.37
C ILE A 21 -10.27 -11.68 7.57
N SER A 22 -11.41 -11.58 8.24
CA SER A 22 -12.71 -11.28 7.61
C SER A 22 -12.85 -9.77 7.42
N CYS A 23 -13.05 -9.32 6.18
CA CYS A 23 -13.21 -7.89 5.89
C CYS A 23 -14.25 -7.62 4.83
N LEU A 24 -14.66 -6.35 4.72
CA LEU A 24 -15.48 -5.86 3.62
C LEU A 24 -14.57 -5.11 2.65
N ILE A 25 -14.67 -5.44 1.37
CA ILE A 25 -14.05 -4.69 0.27
C ILE A 25 -15.21 -4.18 -0.57
N ASP A 26 -15.49 -2.88 -0.51
CA ASP A 26 -16.65 -2.27 -1.17
C ASP A 26 -17.98 -2.94 -0.81
N ASN A 27 -18.20 -3.17 0.49
CA ASN A 27 -19.36 -3.88 1.05
C ASN A 27 -19.49 -5.35 0.61
N THR A 28 -18.49 -5.90 -0.10
CA THR A 28 -18.43 -7.31 -0.43
C THR A 28 -17.61 -8.03 0.64
N PRO A 29 -18.14 -9.08 1.31
CA PRO A 29 -17.38 -9.86 2.27
C PRO A 29 -16.25 -10.62 1.57
N VAL A 30 -15.04 -10.46 2.11
CA VAL A 30 -13.82 -11.11 1.63
C VAL A 30 -13.07 -11.68 2.83
N ASN A 31 -12.70 -12.94 2.73
CA ASN A 31 -11.88 -13.63 3.71
C ASN A 31 -10.43 -13.66 3.21
N ILE A 32 -9.54 -13.06 3.99
CA ILE A 32 -8.11 -13.04 3.70
C ILE A 32 -7.45 -14.19 4.45
N ASP A 33 -6.69 -15.03 3.77
CA ASP A 33 -5.89 -16.07 4.42
C ASP A 33 -4.71 -15.44 5.18
N ALA A 34 -4.83 -15.36 6.50
CA ALA A 34 -3.83 -14.74 7.36
C ALA A 34 -2.51 -15.51 7.34
N LYS A 35 -2.54 -16.84 7.15
CA LYS A 35 -1.32 -17.67 7.09
C LYS A 35 -0.52 -17.35 5.83
N THR A 36 -1.21 -17.19 4.70
CA THR A 36 -0.60 -16.78 3.43
C THR A 36 -0.01 -15.37 3.51
N ILE A 37 -0.65 -14.45 4.24
CA ILE A 37 -0.23 -13.04 4.31
C ILE A 37 0.80 -12.73 5.38
N THR A 38 0.86 -13.52 6.45
CA THR A 38 1.80 -13.30 7.57
C THR A 38 3.24 -13.00 7.13
N PRO A 39 3.85 -13.71 6.16
CA PRO A 39 5.21 -13.41 5.69
C PRO A 39 5.37 -12.04 4.99
N PHE A 40 4.27 -11.45 4.53
CA PHE A 40 4.25 -10.24 3.70
C PHE A 40 3.60 -9.03 4.39
N LYS A 41 3.24 -9.12 5.68
CA LYS A 41 2.59 -8.01 6.41
C LYS A 41 3.40 -6.71 6.38
N ASN A 42 4.72 -6.82 6.36
CA ASN A 42 5.61 -5.65 6.33
C ASN A 42 5.53 -4.86 5.01
N VAL A 43 4.94 -5.42 3.94
CA VAL A 43 4.79 -4.73 2.64
C VAL A 43 4.14 -3.37 2.78
N ILE A 44 3.27 -3.14 3.77
CA ILE A 44 2.61 -1.86 4.03
C ILE A 44 2.86 -1.38 5.46
N SER A 45 3.07 -0.08 5.64
CA SER A 45 3.17 0.56 6.96
C SER A 45 2.59 1.97 6.92
N SER A 46 2.07 2.43 8.07
CA SER A 46 1.78 3.86 8.28
C SER A 46 3.08 4.57 8.64
N ALA A 47 3.44 5.60 7.88
CA ALA A 47 4.68 6.36 8.04
C ALA A 47 4.44 7.71 8.74
N GLY A 48 3.33 7.84 9.46
CA GLY A 48 2.95 9.06 10.18
C GLY A 48 2.02 9.97 9.37
N ARG A 49 2.06 11.27 9.66
CA ARG A 49 1.23 12.29 9.02
C ARG A 49 2.11 13.39 8.44
N LEU A 50 1.66 14.02 7.35
CA LEU A 50 2.32 15.21 6.82
C LEU A 50 2.33 16.32 7.86
N HIS A 51 3.49 16.94 8.04
CA HIS A 51 3.65 18.03 9.00
C HIS A 51 2.89 19.31 8.55
N GLU A 52 2.70 19.50 7.24
CA GLU A 52 2.04 20.69 6.68
C GLU A 52 0.60 20.89 7.19
N ASP A 53 -0.17 19.81 7.25
CA ASP A 53 -1.60 19.85 7.59
C ASP A 53 -1.97 18.99 8.81
N ASN A 54 -1.08 18.09 9.25
CA ASN A 54 -1.28 17.12 10.34
C ASN A 54 -2.55 16.24 10.21
N GLN A 55 -3.12 16.19 9.00
CA GLN A 55 -4.33 15.42 8.68
C GLN A 55 -4.03 14.35 7.63
N THR A 56 -3.17 14.66 6.67
CA THR A 56 -2.83 13.76 5.57
C THR A 56 -1.94 12.64 6.08
N ILE A 57 -2.38 11.39 5.93
CA ILE A 57 -1.63 10.22 6.38
C ILE A 57 -0.60 9.81 5.31
N LEU A 58 0.60 9.46 5.74
CA LEU A 58 1.62 8.87 4.88
C LEU A 58 1.55 7.35 4.98
N ILE A 59 1.38 6.67 3.85
CA ILE A 59 1.34 5.21 3.78
C ILE A 59 2.49 4.75 2.90
N ALA A 60 3.37 3.93 3.45
CA ALA A 60 4.51 3.38 2.74
C ALA A 60 4.22 1.93 2.30
N ILE A 61 4.51 1.64 1.03
CA ILE A 61 4.52 0.29 0.46
C ILE A 61 5.94 -0.07 0.02
N TYR A 62 6.46 -1.22 0.44
CA TYR A 62 7.82 -1.66 0.15
C TYR A 62 7.83 -2.80 -0.86
N GLY A 63 8.33 -2.52 -2.06
CA GLY A 63 8.44 -3.49 -3.14
C GLY A 63 9.39 -4.65 -2.84
N CYS A 64 10.44 -4.42 -2.03
CA CYS A 64 11.42 -5.44 -1.66
C CYS A 64 10.80 -6.63 -0.90
N TRP A 65 9.67 -6.41 -0.24
CA TRP A 65 8.94 -7.43 0.52
C TRP A 65 7.78 -8.06 -0.24
N LEU A 66 7.62 -7.75 -1.53
CA LEU A 66 6.60 -8.40 -2.36
C LEU A 66 6.95 -9.89 -2.62
N PRO A 67 5.93 -10.74 -2.83
CA PRO A 67 6.12 -12.14 -3.19
C PRO A 67 6.98 -12.32 -4.44
N ASP A 68 7.81 -13.36 -4.46
CA ASP A 68 8.57 -13.77 -5.65
C ASP A 68 7.66 -14.51 -6.63
N HIS A 69 7.72 -14.19 -7.93
CA HIS A 69 6.96 -14.88 -8.98
C HIS A 69 7.23 -16.40 -9.05
N ARG A 70 8.33 -16.86 -8.47
CA ARG A 70 8.70 -18.28 -8.41
C ARG A 70 7.92 -19.07 -7.36
N LEU A 71 7.20 -18.39 -6.46
CA LEU A 71 6.37 -19.06 -5.46
C LEU A 71 5.25 -19.85 -6.14
N ARG A 72 4.98 -21.04 -5.61
CA ARG A 72 3.75 -21.77 -5.95
C ARG A 72 2.56 -20.90 -5.56
N GLU A 73 1.53 -20.90 -6.39
CA GLU A 73 0.31 -20.13 -6.14
C GLU A 73 0.52 -18.60 -6.06
N TYR A 74 1.59 -18.06 -6.65
CA TYR A 74 1.90 -16.62 -6.67
C TYR A 74 0.68 -15.72 -6.93
N ARG A 75 -0.19 -16.10 -7.88
CA ARG A 75 -1.40 -15.33 -8.19
C ARG A 75 -2.36 -15.25 -7.00
N TYR A 76 -2.56 -16.36 -6.30
CA TYR A 76 -3.38 -16.40 -5.09
C TYR A 76 -2.77 -15.54 -3.99
N ILE A 77 -1.46 -15.68 -3.74
CA ILE A 77 -0.74 -14.89 -2.73
C ILE A 77 -0.87 -13.38 -3.03
N MET A 78 -0.67 -12.98 -4.29
CA MET A 78 -0.80 -11.58 -4.70
C MET A 78 -2.23 -11.06 -4.55
N ASP A 79 -3.25 -11.88 -4.84
CA ASP A 79 -4.65 -11.52 -4.65
C ASP A 79 -4.98 -11.33 -3.16
N GLN A 80 -4.54 -12.25 -2.30
CA GLN A 80 -4.68 -12.14 -0.85
C GLN A 80 -3.94 -10.89 -0.33
N LEU A 81 -2.75 -10.59 -0.87
CA LEU A 81 -1.95 -9.44 -0.46
C LEU A 81 -2.63 -8.14 -0.88
N PHE A 82 -3.23 -8.12 -2.07
CA PHE A 82 -4.04 -6.99 -2.51
C PHE A 82 -5.22 -6.75 -1.55
N TYR A 83 -5.94 -7.80 -1.16
CA TYR A 83 -7.04 -7.67 -0.20
C TYR A 83 -6.57 -7.16 1.17
N TYR A 84 -5.44 -7.66 1.66
CA TYR A 84 -4.84 -7.18 2.90
C TYR A 84 -4.45 -5.70 2.83
N VAL A 85 -3.76 -5.29 1.77
CA VAL A 85 -3.38 -3.89 1.55
C VAL A 85 -4.61 -3.00 1.42
N TYR A 86 -5.62 -3.43 0.66
CA TYR A 86 -6.88 -2.70 0.50
C TYR A 86 -7.57 -2.51 1.85
N HIS A 87 -7.72 -3.59 2.63
CA HIS A 87 -8.32 -3.55 3.95
C HIS A 87 -7.58 -2.57 4.88
N LYS A 88 -6.25 -2.58 4.85
CA LYS A 88 -5.43 -1.60 5.60
C LYS A 88 -5.63 -0.17 5.11
N LEU A 89 -5.72 0.05 3.80
CA LEU A 89 -6.05 1.36 3.26
C LEU A 89 -7.43 1.83 3.72
N GLU A 90 -8.45 0.98 3.75
CA GLU A 90 -9.77 1.39 4.25
C GLU A 90 -9.79 1.78 5.71
N GLN A 91 -9.01 1.08 6.55
CA GLN A 91 -8.85 1.40 7.97
C GLN A 91 -8.09 2.72 8.19
N LEU A 92 -7.06 2.98 7.39
CA LEU A 92 -6.20 4.16 7.53
C LEU A 92 -6.81 5.41 6.90
N VAL A 93 -7.53 5.26 5.78
CA VAL A 93 -8.02 6.38 4.98
C VAL A 93 -9.36 6.88 5.51
N THR A 94 -9.27 7.65 6.60
CA THR A 94 -10.37 8.48 7.10
C THR A 94 -10.46 9.81 6.34
N ASN A 95 -9.30 10.38 5.95
CA ASN A 95 -9.15 11.65 5.24
C ASN A 95 -8.26 11.47 3.99
N ASP A 96 -7.60 12.54 3.55
CA ASP A 96 -6.60 12.50 2.49
C ASP A 96 -5.34 11.73 2.93
N TYR A 97 -4.67 11.11 1.96
CA TYR A 97 -3.45 10.36 2.20
C TYR A 97 -2.49 10.43 1.03
N VAL A 98 -1.21 10.19 1.30
CA VAL A 98 -0.15 10.06 0.32
C VAL A 98 0.38 8.64 0.37
N LEU A 99 0.56 8.04 -0.81
CA LEU A 99 1.15 6.72 -0.96
C LEU A 99 2.60 6.83 -1.39
N ILE A 100 3.52 6.21 -0.66
CA ILE A 100 4.95 6.16 -0.97
C ILE A 100 5.29 4.71 -1.32
N TYR A 101 5.55 4.44 -2.60
CA TYR A 101 5.98 3.12 -3.06
C TYR A 101 7.50 3.08 -3.19
N PHE A 102 8.16 2.41 -2.25
CA PHE A 102 9.58 2.16 -2.28
C PHE A 102 9.89 0.99 -3.20
N HIS A 103 10.41 1.28 -4.39
CA HIS A 103 10.85 0.27 -5.34
C HIS A 103 12.33 -0.10 -5.20
N GLY A 104 13.11 0.68 -4.44
CA GLY A 104 14.54 0.43 -4.19
C GLY A 104 14.81 -1.04 -3.82
N ALA A 105 15.82 -1.62 -4.45
CA ALA A 105 16.19 -3.02 -4.32
C ALA A 105 15.07 -4.07 -4.54
N THR A 106 13.96 -3.72 -5.20
CA THR A 106 12.96 -4.70 -5.64
C THR A 106 13.49 -5.45 -6.86
N PRO A 107 13.82 -6.75 -6.73
CA PRO A 107 14.27 -7.51 -7.88
C PRO A 107 13.13 -7.62 -8.90
N LYS A 108 13.46 -7.67 -10.20
CA LYS A 108 12.44 -7.85 -11.26
C LYS A 108 11.51 -9.04 -11.01
N HIS A 109 11.99 -10.06 -10.30
CA HIS A 109 11.21 -11.24 -9.97
C HIS A 109 10.12 -11.01 -8.91
N ARG A 110 10.16 -9.91 -8.15
CA ARG A 110 9.13 -9.52 -7.16
C ARG A 110 8.24 -8.38 -7.66
N THR A 111 8.57 -7.81 -8.81
CA THR A 111 7.80 -6.70 -9.38
C THR A 111 6.46 -7.19 -9.91
N PRO A 112 5.33 -6.60 -9.50
CA PRO A 112 4.02 -6.98 -10.00
C PRO A 112 3.91 -6.70 -11.50
N ASP A 113 3.14 -7.52 -12.21
CA ASP A 113 2.92 -7.35 -13.64
C ASP A 113 1.83 -6.31 -13.94
N LEU A 114 1.71 -5.95 -15.22
CA LEU A 114 0.71 -5.00 -15.70
C LEU A 114 -0.74 -5.47 -15.39
N LYS A 115 -0.98 -6.79 -15.37
CA LYS A 115 -2.31 -7.34 -15.09
C LYS A 115 -2.70 -7.11 -13.64
N PHE A 116 -1.77 -7.31 -12.72
CA PHE A 116 -1.95 -7.03 -11.31
C PHE A 116 -2.21 -5.55 -11.06
N LEU A 117 -1.41 -4.65 -11.64
CA LEU A 117 -1.62 -3.20 -11.49
C LEU A 117 -2.99 -2.75 -12.02
N ARG A 118 -3.41 -3.29 -13.17
CA ARG A 118 -4.75 -3.03 -13.72
C ARG A 118 -5.83 -3.53 -12.77
N LYS A 119 -5.71 -4.77 -12.27
CA LYS A 119 -6.66 -5.35 -11.30
C LYS A 119 -6.75 -4.47 -10.05
N CYS A 120 -5.62 -4.07 -9.49
CA CYS A 120 -5.57 -3.17 -8.33
C CYS A 120 -6.38 -1.90 -8.59
N TYR A 121 -6.11 -1.18 -9.68
CA TYR A 121 -6.82 0.06 -9.97
C TYR A 121 -8.32 -0.13 -10.20
N GLN A 122 -8.73 -1.24 -10.82
CA GLN A 122 -10.14 -1.56 -11.06
C GLN A 122 -10.90 -1.89 -9.78
N MET A 123 -10.22 -2.53 -8.83
CA MET A 123 -10.81 -2.92 -7.55
C MET A 123 -10.76 -1.79 -6.51
N ILE A 124 -9.80 -0.86 -6.59
CA ILE A 124 -9.77 0.30 -5.69
C ILE A 124 -11.01 1.18 -5.92
N ASN A 125 -11.75 1.37 -4.84
CA ASN A 125 -12.98 2.15 -4.89
C ASN A 125 -12.76 3.62 -5.19
N PHE A 126 -13.87 4.29 -5.49
CA PHE A 126 -13.83 5.71 -5.84
C PHE A 126 -13.33 6.58 -4.67
N ARG A 127 -13.70 6.24 -3.43
CA ARG A 127 -13.32 6.98 -2.21
C ARG A 127 -11.80 6.99 -2.00
N LEU A 128 -11.17 5.82 -2.00
CA LEU A 128 -9.72 5.65 -1.86
C LEU A 128 -8.97 6.36 -3.00
N ARG A 129 -9.48 6.34 -4.24
CA ARG A 129 -8.87 7.07 -5.36
C ARG A 129 -9.02 8.58 -5.24
N LYS A 130 -10.12 9.07 -4.64
CA LYS A 130 -10.39 10.50 -4.46
C LYS A 130 -9.50 11.09 -3.39
N ASN A 131 -9.45 10.46 -2.21
CA ASN A 131 -8.69 10.89 -1.04
C ASN A 131 -7.16 10.74 -1.21
N LEU A 132 -6.72 9.97 -2.19
CA LEU A 132 -5.29 9.88 -2.53
C LEU A 132 -4.81 11.24 -3.05
N ARG A 133 -3.97 11.96 -2.33
CA ARG A 133 -3.38 13.25 -2.77
C ARG A 133 -2.33 13.00 -3.85
N SER A 134 -1.34 12.16 -3.54
CA SER A 134 -0.21 11.85 -4.41
C SER A 134 0.28 10.41 -4.21
N VAL A 135 0.92 9.86 -5.24
CA VAL A 135 1.68 8.60 -5.21
C VAL A 135 3.13 8.93 -5.54
N TYR A 136 4.06 8.68 -4.63
CA TYR A 136 5.49 8.83 -4.86
C TYR A 136 6.12 7.46 -5.10
N VAL A 137 6.69 7.24 -6.27
CA VAL A 137 7.47 6.05 -6.59
C VAL A 137 8.94 6.37 -6.35
N VAL A 138 9.52 5.76 -5.31
CA VAL A 138 10.90 5.99 -4.87
C VAL A 138 11.82 4.94 -5.49
N HIS A 139 12.94 5.39 -6.08
CA HIS A 139 13.90 4.59 -6.85
C HIS A 139 13.25 3.76 -7.97
N PRO A 140 12.48 4.39 -8.90
CA PRO A 140 11.84 3.67 -9.98
C PRO A 140 12.87 3.08 -10.95
N THR A 141 12.72 1.80 -11.28
CA THR A 141 13.47 1.19 -12.39
C THR A 141 12.90 1.63 -13.74
N ARG A 142 13.71 1.59 -14.80
CA ARG A 142 13.23 1.83 -16.18
C ARG A 142 12.06 0.91 -16.53
N TRP A 143 12.16 -0.36 -16.13
CA TRP A 143 11.10 -1.35 -16.34
C TRP A 143 9.78 -0.97 -15.67
N LEU A 144 9.81 -0.57 -14.39
CA LEU A 144 8.62 -0.12 -13.67
C LEU A 144 7.99 1.10 -14.35
N ARG A 145 8.80 2.08 -14.76
CA ARG A 145 8.31 3.27 -15.48
C ARG A 145 7.62 2.89 -16.79
N THR A 146 8.17 1.95 -17.54
CA THR A 146 7.55 1.43 -18.76
C THR A 146 6.21 0.77 -18.45
N ILE A 147 6.13 -0.08 -17.43
CA ILE A 147 4.85 -0.71 -17.02
C ILE A 147 3.82 0.35 -16.62
N ILE A 148 4.19 1.33 -15.79
CA ILE A 148 3.27 2.41 -15.37
C ILE A 148 2.83 3.23 -16.59
N ALA A 149 3.73 3.57 -17.50
CA ALA A 149 3.39 4.27 -18.74
C ALA A 149 2.44 3.45 -19.64
N LEU A 150 2.67 2.15 -19.79
CA LEU A 150 1.78 1.24 -20.53
C LEU A 150 0.42 1.07 -19.85
N SER A 151 0.35 1.26 -18.53
CA SER A 151 -0.91 1.22 -17.78
C SER A 151 -1.75 2.50 -17.89
N ARG A 152 -1.19 3.58 -18.47
CA ARG A 152 -1.86 4.88 -18.62
C ARG A 152 -3.27 4.83 -19.23
N PRO A 153 -3.57 4.02 -20.27
CA PRO A 153 -4.93 3.93 -20.82
C PRO A 153 -5.98 3.42 -19.83
N PHE A 154 -5.57 2.72 -18.78
CA PHE A 154 -6.47 2.16 -17.77
C PHE A 154 -6.67 3.09 -16.58
N PHE A 155 -5.77 4.05 -16.36
CA PHE A 155 -5.88 5.03 -15.29
C PHE A 155 -6.66 6.25 -15.75
N SER A 156 -7.47 6.82 -14.85
CA SER A 156 -8.04 8.13 -15.11
C SER A 156 -6.90 9.15 -15.27
N LYS A 157 -7.07 10.13 -16.18
CA LYS A 157 -6.09 11.22 -16.34
C LYS A 157 -5.75 11.84 -14.99
N LYS A 158 -6.76 12.14 -14.16
CA LYS A 158 -6.57 12.71 -12.81
C LYS A 158 -5.68 11.83 -11.93
N PHE A 159 -5.91 10.52 -11.89
CA PHE A 159 -5.08 9.60 -11.11
C PHE A 159 -3.64 9.54 -11.62
N TYR A 160 -3.44 9.46 -12.94
CA TYR A 160 -2.09 9.38 -13.50
C TYR A 160 -1.24 10.61 -13.14
N HIS A 161 -1.84 11.81 -13.05
CA HIS A 161 -1.14 13.03 -12.62
C HIS A 161 -0.78 13.06 -11.13
N LYS A 162 -1.32 12.14 -10.31
CA LYS A 162 -0.92 11.99 -8.91
C LYS A 162 0.40 11.23 -8.76
N ILE A 163 0.88 10.56 -9.82
CA ILE A 163 2.09 9.74 -9.77
C ILE A 163 3.33 10.62 -9.98
N ASN A 164 4.16 10.71 -8.95
CA ASN A 164 5.43 11.41 -8.91
C ASN A 164 6.57 10.39 -8.77
N TYR A 165 7.73 10.69 -9.37
CA TYR A 165 8.91 9.83 -9.31
C TYR A 165 10.00 10.53 -8.52
N LEU A 166 10.55 9.84 -7.52
CA LEU A 166 11.70 10.27 -6.74
C LEU A 166 12.82 9.27 -7.00
N TYR A 167 13.93 9.73 -7.57
CA TYR A 167 15.05 8.89 -7.99
C TYR A 167 16.08 8.67 -6.90
N THR A 168 16.08 9.53 -5.87
CA THR A 168 17.06 9.49 -4.78
C THR A 168 16.39 9.64 -3.41
N VAL A 169 17.04 9.12 -2.37
CA VAL A 169 16.63 9.37 -0.97
C VAL A 169 16.67 10.88 -0.65
N ALA A 170 17.59 11.63 -1.24
CA ALA A 170 17.68 13.08 -1.05
C ALA A 170 16.44 13.82 -1.60
N GLU A 171 15.88 13.39 -2.73
CA GLU A 171 14.62 13.92 -3.25
C GLU A 171 13.45 13.58 -2.31
N LEU A 172 13.42 12.38 -1.74
CA LEU A 172 12.42 11.98 -0.75
C LEU A 172 12.51 12.80 0.53
N GLN A 173 13.71 13.01 1.07
CA GLN A 173 13.94 13.83 2.26
C GLN A 173 13.58 15.30 2.01
N ARG A 174 13.78 15.81 0.79
CA ARG A 174 13.36 17.17 0.43
C ARG A 174 11.83 17.29 0.37
N GLU A 175 11.15 16.25 -0.13
CA GLU A 175 9.68 16.22 -0.20
C GLU A 175 9.05 16.04 1.19
N PHE A 176 9.67 15.25 2.07
CA PHE A 176 9.16 14.93 3.41
C PHE A 176 10.19 15.22 4.52
N PRO A 177 10.61 16.48 4.73
CA PRO A 177 11.76 16.84 5.57
C PRO A 177 11.55 16.60 7.06
N HIS A 178 10.30 16.56 7.52
CA HIS A 178 9.94 16.39 8.93
C HIS A 178 9.36 15.01 9.25
N ASN A 179 9.38 14.10 8.28
CA ASN A 179 8.84 12.76 8.44
C ASN A 179 9.99 11.75 8.52
N ASN A 180 10.10 11.09 9.68
CA ASN A 180 10.99 9.94 9.84
C ASN A 180 10.37 8.73 9.15
N LEU A 181 10.41 8.71 7.81
CA LEU A 181 10.04 7.54 7.03
C LEU A 181 11.00 6.41 7.40
N SER A 182 10.48 5.28 7.88
CA SER A 182 11.29 4.08 8.10
C SER A 182 11.70 3.52 6.74
N ILE A 183 12.87 3.93 6.24
CA ILE A 183 13.43 3.40 5.00
C ILE A 183 14.19 2.12 5.37
N PRO A 184 13.80 0.95 4.85
CA PRO A 184 14.56 -0.26 5.08
C PRO A 184 16.00 -0.07 4.56
N PRO A 185 17.04 -0.56 5.26
CA PRO A 185 18.45 -0.37 4.85
C PRO A 185 18.75 -0.84 3.42
N ILE A 186 17.96 -1.79 2.91
CA ILE A 186 18.06 -2.31 1.54
C ILE A 186 17.71 -1.27 0.46
N ILE A 187 16.99 -0.21 0.82
CA ILE A 187 16.53 0.88 -0.07
C ILE A 187 17.41 2.14 0.07
N GLU A 188 18.29 2.22 1.07
CA GLU A 188 19.16 3.39 1.32
C GLU A 188 20.34 3.52 0.34
N GLN A 189 20.48 2.59 -0.62
CA GLN A 189 21.60 2.52 -1.59
C GLN A 189 21.34 3.26 -2.90
#